data_AF-A0A6B3KF30-F1
#
_entry.id   AF-A0A6B3KF30-F1
#
_cell.length_a   1.000
_cell.length_b   1.000
_cell.length_c   1.000
_cell.angle_alpha   90.00
_cell.angle_beta   90.00
_cell.angle_gamma   90.00
#
_symmetry.space_group_name_H-M   'P 1'
#
loop_
_entity.id
_entity.type
_entity.pdbx_description
1 polymer ?
#
loop_
_entity_poly.entity_id
_entity_poly.type
_entity_poly.pdbx_seq_one_letter_code
_entity_poly.pdbx_strand_id
1 'polypeptide(L)'
;RAPDEDRSQNVSTYWRERFTEEPYYTEGDRYEDYEGAYLAGHEARIRDNARAYDQVEAELHRDWEAKRGTSSLSWSKARHAVKRAWENAANFVTGDDAHKR
;
A
#
# COMPACT_ATOMS: atom_id res chain seq x y z
N ARG A 1 14.50 -6.03 -17.60
CA ARG A 1 14.46 -6.12 -16.12
C ARG A 1 13.39 -5.15 -15.68
N ALA A 2 12.21 -5.65 -15.31
CA ALA A 2 11.09 -4.78 -14.96
C ALA A 2 11.41 -4.08 -13.62
N PRO A 3 11.47 -2.74 -13.57
CA PRO A 3 11.77 -2.01 -12.34
C PRO A 3 10.65 -2.11 -11.28
N ASP A 4 9.48 -2.65 -11.64
CA ASP A 4 8.32 -2.77 -10.76
C ASP A 4 8.46 -3.84 -9.66
N GLU A 5 9.24 -4.90 -9.89
CA GLU A 5 9.35 -6.03 -8.94
C GLU A 5 10.14 -5.66 -7.68
N ASP A 6 11.25 -4.93 -7.86
CA ASP A 6 12.15 -4.51 -6.78
C ASP A 6 11.47 -3.52 -5.82
N ARG A 7 10.66 -2.61 -6.37
CA ARG A 7 9.93 -1.61 -5.61
C ARG A 7 8.77 -2.24 -4.81
N SER A 8 8.05 -3.18 -5.40
CA SER A 8 6.99 -3.94 -4.73
C SER A 8 7.54 -4.72 -3.53
N GLN A 9 8.70 -5.35 -3.71
CA GLN A 9 9.39 -6.08 -2.64
C GLN A 9 9.85 -5.16 -1.51
N ASN A 10 10.41 -3.99 -1.85
CA ASN A 10 10.82 -2.98 -0.86
C ASN A 10 9.64 -2.48 -0.01
N VAL A 11 8.52 -2.16 -0.68
CA VAL A 11 7.28 -1.75 -0.01
C VAL A 11 6.77 -2.86 0.89
N SER A 12 6.78 -4.11 0.42
CA SER A 12 6.32 -5.24 1.21
C SER A 12 7.18 -5.47 2.46
N THR A 13 8.51 -5.44 2.33
CA THR A 13 9.42 -5.56 3.48
C THR A 13 9.24 -4.41 4.47
N TYR A 14 9.15 -3.18 3.99
CA TYR A 14 8.97 -1.99 4.83
C TYR A 14 7.66 -2.05 5.65
N TRP A 15 6.57 -2.47 5.01
CA TRP A 15 5.28 -2.60 5.69
C TRP A 15 5.22 -3.81 6.59
N ARG A 16 5.89 -4.93 6.27
CA ARG A 16 5.95 -6.10 7.14
C ARG A 16 6.49 -5.76 8.54
N GLU A 17 7.48 -4.89 8.62
CA GLU A 17 8.07 -4.48 9.91
C GLU A 17 7.19 -3.48 10.68
N ARG A 18 6.45 -2.61 10.00
CA ARG A 18 5.63 -1.55 10.61
C ARG A 18 4.18 -1.93 10.82
N PHE A 19 3.68 -2.92 10.10
CA PHE A 19 2.30 -3.36 10.13
C PHE A 19 1.82 -3.68 11.55
N THR A 20 2.70 -4.24 12.40
CA THR A 20 2.37 -4.54 13.80
C THR A 20 2.27 -3.31 14.70
N GLU A 21 2.81 -2.17 14.27
CA GLU A 21 2.75 -0.89 14.98
C GLU A 21 1.52 -0.06 14.58
N GLU A 22 0.80 -0.46 13.52
CA GLU A 22 -0.33 0.29 13.02
C GLU A 22 -1.55 0.16 13.93
N PRO A 23 -2.36 1.22 14.10
CA PRO A 23 -3.48 1.24 15.05
C PRO A 23 -4.64 0.30 14.66
N TYR A 24 -4.66 -0.16 13.41
CA TYR A 24 -5.65 -1.12 12.90
C TYR A 24 -5.15 -2.57 12.95
N TYR A 25 -3.92 -2.80 13.41
CA TYR A 25 -3.39 -4.14 13.64
C TYR A 25 -4.17 -4.83 14.76
N THR A 26 -4.49 -6.11 14.56
CA THR A 26 -5.07 -6.97 15.59
C THR A 26 -4.17 -8.19 15.81
N GLU A 27 -4.00 -8.61 17.06
CA GLU A 27 -3.31 -9.85 17.37
C GLU A 27 -3.94 -11.03 16.60
N GLY A 28 -3.13 -11.76 15.82
CA GLY A 28 -3.57 -12.85 14.95
C GLY A 28 -3.79 -12.47 13.49
N ASP A 29 -3.76 -11.17 13.13
CA ASP A 29 -3.75 -10.75 11.73
C ASP A 29 -2.41 -11.13 11.08
N ARG A 30 -2.47 -11.68 9.85
CA ARG A 30 -1.29 -12.05 9.07
C ARG A 30 -0.96 -10.97 8.06
N TYR A 31 0.31 -10.60 7.98
CA TYR A 31 0.78 -9.63 6.99
C TYR A 31 0.41 -10.03 5.55
N GLU A 32 0.41 -11.32 5.22
CA GLU A 32 0.05 -11.84 3.89
C GLU A 32 -1.36 -11.40 3.43
N ASP A 33 -2.31 -11.28 4.36
CA ASP A 33 -3.66 -10.81 4.08
C ASP A 33 -3.71 -9.30 3.79
N TYR A 34 -2.71 -8.54 4.26
CA TYR A 34 -2.57 -7.10 4.11
C TYR A 34 -1.60 -6.69 2.99
N GLU A 35 -0.69 -7.57 2.58
CA GLU A 35 0.32 -7.29 1.55
C GLU A 35 -0.34 -6.77 0.27
N GLY A 36 -1.38 -7.45 -0.22
CA GLY A 36 -2.12 -7.01 -1.40
C GLY A 36 -2.77 -5.63 -1.24
N ALA A 37 -3.14 -5.24 -0.02
CA ALA A 37 -3.68 -3.92 0.28
C ALA A 37 -2.59 -2.84 0.23
N TYR A 38 -1.42 -3.10 0.83
CA TYR A 38 -0.30 -2.16 0.78
C TYR A 38 0.22 -1.94 -0.64
N LEU A 39 0.34 -3.01 -1.42
CA LEU A 39 0.77 -2.93 -2.82
C LEU A 39 -0.24 -2.16 -3.68
N ALA A 40 -1.54 -2.44 -3.54
CA ALA A 40 -2.58 -1.71 -4.26
C ALA A 40 -2.53 -0.20 -4.01
N GLY A 41 -2.38 0.21 -2.75
CA GLY A 41 -2.28 1.63 -2.38
C GLY A 41 -1.02 2.31 -2.94
N HIS A 42 0.12 1.62 -2.87
CA HIS A 42 1.38 2.15 -3.36
C HIS A 42 1.41 2.27 -4.89
N GLU A 43 1.00 1.22 -5.62
CA GLU A 43 0.95 1.23 -7.09
C GLU A 43 -0.01 2.29 -7.63
N ALA A 44 -1.19 2.40 -7.02
CA ALA A 44 -2.15 3.41 -7.42
C ALA A 44 -1.62 4.83 -7.17
N ARG A 45 -0.84 5.05 -6.09
CA ARG A 45 -0.21 6.35 -5.82
C ARG A 45 0.82 6.72 -6.88
N ILE A 46 1.60 5.74 -7.35
CA ILE A 46 2.56 5.93 -8.43
C ILE A 46 1.82 6.28 -9.73
N ARG A 47 0.71 5.59 -10.01
CA ARG A 47 -0.13 5.85 -11.20
C ARG A 47 -0.78 7.23 -11.15
N ASP A 48 -1.31 7.62 -9.99
CA ASP A 48 -2.15 8.80 -9.80
C ASP A 48 -1.69 9.64 -8.58
N ASN A 49 -0.54 10.32 -8.71
CA ASN A 49 -0.03 11.14 -7.61
C ASN A 49 -0.74 12.52 -7.45
N ALA A 50 -1.54 12.93 -8.43
CA ALA A 50 -2.23 14.23 -8.41
C ALA A 50 -3.59 14.19 -7.70
N ARG A 51 -4.20 13.01 -7.57
CA ARG A 51 -5.55 12.83 -7.02
C ARG A 51 -5.52 12.59 -5.51
N ALA A 52 -6.59 13.01 -4.84
CA ALA A 52 -6.78 12.74 -3.42
C ALA A 52 -7.28 11.31 -3.21
N TYR A 53 -6.94 10.71 -2.05
CA TYR A 53 -7.35 9.34 -1.69
C TYR A 53 -8.86 9.11 -1.85
N ASP A 54 -9.68 10.08 -1.41
CA ASP A 54 -11.13 10.01 -1.50
C ASP A 54 -11.65 9.81 -2.94
N GLN A 55 -10.95 10.40 -3.92
CA GLN A 55 -11.31 10.27 -5.33
C GLN A 55 -10.91 8.92 -5.93
N VAL A 56 -9.89 8.26 -5.37
CA VAL A 56 -9.38 6.98 -5.86
C VAL A 56 -9.80 5.81 -4.97
N GLU A 57 -10.50 6.05 -3.85
CA GLU A 57 -10.90 5.01 -2.88
C GLU A 57 -11.70 3.88 -3.57
N ALA A 58 -12.61 4.24 -4.47
CA ALA A 58 -13.40 3.27 -5.22
C ALA A 58 -12.57 2.45 -6.23
N GLU A 59 -11.54 3.05 -6.82
CA GLU A 59 -10.61 2.35 -7.73
C GLU A 59 -9.71 1.41 -6.93
N LEU A 60 -9.15 1.92 -5.84
CA LEU A 60 -8.34 1.18 -4.87
C LEU A 60 -9.08 -0.03 -4.29
N HIS A 61 -10.37 0.10 -4.03
CA HIS A 61 -11.20 -1.03 -3.59
C HIS A 61 -11.19 -2.15 -4.64
N ARG A 62 -11.43 -1.80 -5.91
CA ARG A 62 -11.44 -2.77 -7.02
C ARG A 62 -10.06 -3.38 -7.26
N ASP A 63 -9.01 -2.56 -7.22
CA ASP A 63 -7.63 -3.02 -7.38
C ASP A 63 -7.23 -3.99 -6.26
N TRP A 64 -7.58 -3.66 -5.02
CA TRP A 64 -7.36 -4.58 -3.90
C TRP A 64 -8.22 -5.84 -4.03
N GLU A 65 -9.50 -5.76 -4.44
CA GLU A 65 -10.34 -6.94 -4.67
C GLU A 65 -9.78 -7.85 -5.76
N ALA A 66 -9.13 -7.29 -6.78
CA ALA A 66 -8.45 -8.07 -7.82
C ALA A 66 -7.16 -8.72 -7.30
N LYS A 67 -6.44 -8.07 -6.37
CA LYS A 67 -5.14 -8.51 -5.86
C LYS A 67 -5.19 -9.34 -4.58
N ARG A 68 -6.27 -9.26 -3.80
CA ARG A 68 -6.43 -9.98 -2.52
C ARG A 68 -6.40 -11.49 -2.69
N GLY A 69 -6.73 -12.01 -3.88
CA GLY A 69 -6.83 -13.44 -4.15
C GLY A 69 -7.70 -14.16 -3.11
N THR A 70 -7.09 -15.08 -2.36
CA THR A 70 -7.74 -15.88 -1.30
C THR A 70 -7.71 -15.23 0.08
N SER A 71 -7.17 -14.01 0.21
CA SER A 71 -7.13 -13.30 1.49
C SER A 71 -8.54 -13.18 2.06
N SER A 72 -8.70 -13.36 3.37
CA SER A 72 -10.01 -13.26 4.04
C SER A 72 -10.26 -11.85 4.59
N LEU A 73 -9.34 -10.91 4.36
CA LEU A 73 -9.39 -9.55 4.85
C LEU A 73 -10.63 -8.81 4.33
N SER A 74 -11.33 -8.06 5.20
CA SER A 74 -12.45 -7.22 4.79
C SER A 74 -11.97 -5.88 4.24
N TRP A 75 -12.77 -5.25 3.36
CA TRP A 75 -12.43 -3.93 2.83
C TRP A 75 -12.23 -2.91 3.94
N SER A 76 -13.04 -2.96 5.01
CA SER A 76 -12.90 -2.04 6.15
C SER A 76 -11.50 -2.08 6.77
N LYS A 77 -10.87 -3.25 6.88
CA LYS A 77 -9.48 -3.38 7.36
C LYS A 77 -8.48 -3.01 6.25
N ALA A 78 -8.68 -3.54 5.05
CA ALA A 78 -7.79 -3.30 3.91
C ALA A 78 -7.67 -1.81 3.56
N ARG A 79 -8.78 -1.07 3.56
CA ARG A 79 -8.85 0.37 3.28
C ARG A 79 -7.87 1.18 4.12
N HIS A 80 -7.71 0.83 5.41
CA HIS A 80 -6.74 1.51 6.27
C HIS A 80 -5.31 1.25 5.81
N ALA A 81 -4.96 0.01 5.50
CA ALA A 81 -3.65 -0.36 4.98
C ALA A 81 -3.36 0.25 3.60
N VAL A 82 -4.33 0.18 2.68
CA VAL A 82 -4.25 0.83 1.36
C VAL A 82 -4.01 2.32 1.51
N LYS A 83 -4.79 3.01 2.37
CA LYS A 83 -4.63 4.44 2.61
C LYS A 83 -3.24 4.76 3.15
N ARG A 84 -2.77 3.98 4.12
CA ARG A 84 -1.45 4.18 4.71
C ARG A 84 -0.34 4.01 3.67
N ALA A 85 -0.46 3.00 2.81
CA ALA A 85 0.45 2.78 1.69
C ALA A 85 0.44 3.94 0.70
N TRP A 86 -0.75 4.43 0.35
CA TRP A 86 -0.95 5.56 -0.56
C TRP A 86 -0.30 6.84 -0.04
N GLU A 87 -0.51 7.15 1.24
CA GLU A 87 0.08 8.33 1.91
C GLU A 87 1.62 8.21 1.96
N ASN A 88 2.14 7.04 2.31
CA ASN A 88 3.58 6.82 2.44
C ASN A 88 4.28 6.74 1.06
N ALA A 89 3.62 6.20 0.04
CA ALA A 89 4.13 6.11 -1.32
C ALA A 89 4.49 7.49 -1.91
N ALA A 90 3.77 8.56 -1.52
CA ALA A 90 4.16 9.93 -1.84
C ALA A 90 5.56 10.28 -1.28
N ASN A 91 5.85 9.85 -0.05
CA ASN A 91 7.11 10.10 0.63
C ASN A 91 8.29 9.33 -0.02
N PHE A 92 8.02 8.11 -0.52
CA PHE A 92 9.00 7.36 -1.32
C PHE A 92 9.29 8.01 -2.68
N VAL A 93 8.30 8.65 -3.31
CA VAL A 93 8.46 9.37 -4.59
C VAL A 93 9.17 10.72 -4.41
N THR A 94 8.92 11.44 -3.31
CA THR A 94 9.53 12.75 -3.04
C THR A 94 10.91 12.64 -2.38
N GLY A 95 11.27 11.47 -1.83
CA GLY A 95 12.59 11.21 -1.23
C GLY A 95 13.76 11.16 -2.22
N ASP A 96 13.50 11.00 -3.52
CA ASP A 96 14.53 10.98 -4.58
C ASP A 96 14.82 12.37 -5.19
N ASP A 97 14.28 13.45 -4.62
CA ASP A 97 14.61 14.84 -5.03
C ASP A 97 15.30 15.65 -3.91
N ALA A 98 15.72 14.99 -2.83
CA ALA A 98 16.35 15.64 -1.66
C ALA A 98 17.85 15.34 -1.49
N HIS A 99 18.51 14.68 -2.46
CA HIS A 99 19.96 14.41 -2.40
C HIS A 99 20.79 15.14 -3.47
N LYS A 100 20.38 16.37 -3.83
CA LYS A 100 21.25 17.36 -4.47
C LYS A 100 21.02 18.75 -3.91
N ARG A 101 21.73 19.08 -2.82
CA ARG A 101 22.14 20.46 -2.52
C ARG A 101 23.59 20.45 -2.07
#